data_AF-A0A8D8IID2-F1
#
_entry.id   AF-A0A8D8IID2-F1
#
_cell.length_a   1.000
_cell.length_b   1.000
_cell.length_c   1.000
_cell.angle_alpha   90.00
_cell.angle_beta   90.00
_cell.angle_gamma   90.00
#
_symmetry.space_group_name_H-M   'P 1'
#
loop_
_entity.id
_entity.type
_entity.pdbx_description
1 polymer ?
#
loop_
_entity_poly.entity_id
_entity_poly.type
_entity_poly.pdbx_seq_one_letter_code
_entity_poly.pdbx_strand_id
1 'polypeptide(L)'
;DSSEIQCFYPFLLLHFPPEICLSPECLRSAADLKQTMNTRVDPCEDFYAFTCGNWAEDHPRPETYTSYDWFSERQSRILRNVRTYLQKNDSDSEPEPVRQSRAMYRACM
;
A
#
# COMPACT_ATOMS: atom_id res chain seq x y z
N ASP A 1 3.72 37.61 -3.40
CA ASP A 1 2.41 37.36 -2.79
C ASP A 1 2.32 35.88 -2.44
N SER A 2 3.08 35.29 -1.50
CA SER A 2 3.76 35.72 -0.27
C SER A 2 2.84 36.01 0.92
N SER A 3 1.95 35.07 1.25
CA SER A 3 1.22 35.05 2.54
C SER A 3 1.61 33.82 3.35
N GLU A 4 2.71 33.98 4.06
CA GLU A 4 3.02 33.53 5.43
C GLU A 4 2.14 32.42 6.06
N ILE A 5 2.70 31.20 6.06
CA ILE A 5 2.53 30.26 7.18
C ILE A 5 3.92 30.13 7.82
N GLN A 6 4.29 31.12 8.62
CA GLN A 6 5.44 31.05 9.52
C GLN A 6 4.91 30.78 10.93
N CYS A 7 4.88 29.50 11.32
CA CYS A 7 4.79 29.13 12.73
C CYS A 7 6.07 29.63 13.43
N PHE A 8 5.92 30.61 14.31
CA PHE A 8 6.95 31.13 15.21
C PHE A 8 7.48 30.02 16.14
N TYR A 9 8.64 29.44 15.81
CA TYR A 9 9.49 28.73 16.77
C TYR A 9 10.84 29.46 16.85
N PRO A 10 11.18 30.13 17.97
CA PRO A 10 12.34 30.99 18.08
C PRO A 10 13.58 30.22 18.57
N PHE A 11 13.89 29.06 17.97
CA PHE A 11 15.12 28.32 18.26
C PHE A 11 15.83 27.92 16.97
N LEU A 12 16.84 28.73 16.62
CA LEU A 12 17.99 28.43 15.79
C LEU A 12 17.78 27.75 14.42
N LEU A 13 18.07 28.58 13.41
CA LEU A 13 18.46 28.28 12.03
C LEU A 13 19.55 27.18 11.91
N LEU A 14 19.14 25.92 11.94
CA LEU A 14 19.81 24.84 11.22
C LEU A 14 18.75 24.06 10.45
N HIS A 15 18.11 24.70 9.48
CA HIS A 15 17.38 23.96 8.46
C HIS A 15 18.42 23.38 7.50
N PHE A 16 19.08 22.29 7.92
CA PHE A 16 19.69 21.39 6.95
C PHE A 16 18.55 20.96 6.00
N PRO A 17 18.74 21.04 4.67
CA PRO A 17 17.78 20.39 3.78
C PRO A 17 17.73 18.93 4.21
N PRO A 18 16.53 18.37 4.46
CA PRO A 18 16.44 16.96 4.81
C PRO A 18 17.12 16.16 3.69
N GLU A 19 17.96 15.19 4.04
CA GLU A 19 18.49 14.27 3.04
C GLU A 19 17.30 13.56 2.37
N ILE A 20 17.06 13.87 1.09
CA ILE A 20 15.94 13.31 0.34
C ILE A 20 16.36 11.93 -0.17
N CYS A 21 15.61 10.90 0.21
CA CYS A 21 15.83 9.57 -0.32
C CYS A 21 15.38 9.48 -1.80
N LEU A 22 16.32 9.11 -2.67
CA LEU A 22 16.08 8.93 -4.11
C LEU A 22 16.24 7.46 -4.54
N SER A 23 16.23 6.53 -3.60
CA SER A 23 16.23 5.11 -3.94
C SER A 23 14.94 4.75 -4.69
N PRO A 24 14.95 3.72 -5.56
CA PRO A 24 13.74 3.29 -6.26
C PRO A 24 12.57 2.97 -5.32
N GLU A 25 12.85 2.43 -4.14
CA GLU A 25 11.86 2.08 -3.12
C GLU A 25 11.21 3.34 -2.52
N CYS A 26 12.01 4.36 -2.22
CA CYS A 26 11.52 5.65 -1.73
C CYS A 26 10.67 6.35 -2.77
N LEU A 27 11.13 6.40 -4.02
CA LEU A 27 10.39 7.05 -5.11
C LEU A 27 9.04 6.37 -5.39
N ARG A 28 8.99 5.03 -5.38
CA ARG A 28 7.74 4.28 -5.51
C ARG A 28 6.79 4.57 -4.36
N SER A 29 7.27 4.48 -3.12
CA SER A 29 6.44 4.72 -1.93
C SER A 29 5.89 6.15 -1.89
N ALA A 30 6.72 7.14 -2.26
CA ALA A 30 6.30 8.53 -2.33
C ALA A 30 5.26 8.78 -3.44
N ALA A 31 5.41 8.12 -4.60
CA ALA A 31 4.43 8.18 -5.67
C ALA A 31 3.09 7.56 -5.25
N ASP A 32 3.12 6.36 -4.66
CA ASP A 32 1.92 5.66 -4.17
C ASP A 32 1.16 6.51 -3.14
N LEU A 33 1.87 7.09 -2.16
CA LEU A 33 1.27 7.99 -1.17
C LEU A 33 0.62 9.20 -1.86
N LYS A 34 1.36 9.90 -2.72
CA LYS A 34 0.89 11.12 -3.39
C LYS A 34 -0.33 10.86 -4.26
N GLN A 35 -0.42 9.70 -4.89
CA GLN A 35 -1.53 9.35 -5.77
C GLN A 35 -2.85 9.19 -5.01
N THR A 36 -2.79 8.68 -3.78
CA THR A 36 -3.99 8.47 -2.94
C THR A 36 -4.49 9.74 -2.26
N MET A 37 -3.63 10.75 -2.12
CA MET A 37 -3.94 12.02 -1.46
C MET A 37 -4.82 12.93 -2.33
N ASN A 38 -5.81 13.56 -1.72
CA ASN A 38 -6.57 14.67 -2.30
C ASN A 38 -6.12 16.00 -1.68
N THR A 39 -5.18 16.68 -2.33
CA THR A 39 -4.59 17.94 -1.85
C THR A 39 -5.51 19.16 -1.93
N ARG A 40 -6.76 18.99 -2.38
CA ARG A 40 -7.78 20.05 -2.37
C ARG A 40 -8.54 20.13 -1.05
N VAL A 41 -8.41 19.12 -0.19
CA VAL A 41 -9.01 19.07 1.14
C VAL A 41 -8.02 19.62 2.15
N ASP A 42 -8.49 20.44 3.10
CA ASP A 42 -7.65 20.88 4.22
C ASP A 42 -7.44 19.70 5.19
N PRO A 43 -6.18 19.26 5.45
CA PRO A 43 -5.90 18.18 6.38
C PRO A 43 -6.32 18.47 7.83
N CYS A 44 -6.45 19.74 8.21
CA CYS A 44 -6.92 20.14 9.55
C CYS A 44 -8.42 19.93 9.72
N GLU A 45 -9.18 19.93 8.62
CA GLU A 45 -10.65 19.77 8.62
C GLU A 45 -11.05 18.31 8.38
N ASP A 46 -10.46 17.64 7.39
CA ASP A 46 -10.71 16.22 7.11
C ASP A 46 -9.44 15.52 6.63
N PHE A 47 -8.67 15.01 7.60
CA PHE A 47 -7.43 14.30 7.32
C PHE A 47 -7.64 13.00 6.52
N TYR A 48 -8.80 12.34 6.67
CA TYR A 48 -9.10 11.11 5.93
C TYR A 48 -9.31 11.43 4.45
N ALA A 49 -10.13 12.43 4.13
CA ALA A 49 -10.34 12.84 2.74
C ALA A 49 -9.06 13.43 2.13
N PHE A 50 -8.23 14.14 2.90
CA PHE A 50 -6.92 14.57 2.42
C PHE A 50 -5.98 13.42 2.07
N THR A 51 -5.88 12.38 2.92
CA THR A 51 -4.92 11.29 2.74
C THR A 51 -5.39 10.20 1.79
N CYS A 52 -6.69 9.88 1.82
CA CYS A 52 -7.28 8.73 1.11
C CYS A 52 -8.31 9.14 0.06
N GLY A 53 -8.63 10.44 -0.09
CA GLY A 53 -9.76 10.91 -0.88
C GLY A 53 -9.72 10.53 -2.37
N ASN A 54 -8.54 10.18 -2.90
CA ASN A 54 -8.40 9.69 -4.26
C ASN A 54 -8.13 8.18 -4.33
N TRP A 55 -8.00 7.47 -3.21
CA TRP A 55 -7.62 6.06 -3.17
C TRP A 55 -8.58 5.18 -3.97
N ALA A 56 -9.88 5.41 -3.87
CA ALA A 56 -10.91 4.59 -4.51
C ALA A 56 -10.92 4.69 -6.05
N GLU A 57 -10.34 5.75 -6.64
CA GLU A 57 -10.28 5.94 -8.10
C GLU A 57 -9.39 4.89 -8.76
N ASP A 58 -8.23 4.60 -8.15
CA ASP A 58 -7.30 3.58 -8.64
C ASP A 58 -7.52 2.19 -8.00
N HIS A 59 -8.35 2.12 -6.95
CA HIS A 59 -8.65 0.90 -6.20
C HIS A 59 -10.15 0.64 -6.07
N PRO A 60 -10.86 0.44 -7.20
CA PRO A 60 -12.30 0.20 -7.17
C PRO A 60 -12.61 -1.08 -6.38
N ARG A 61 -13.62 -1.00 -5.52
CA ARG A 61 -14.10 -2.15 -4.75
C ARG A 61 -14.64 -3.23 -5.70
N PRO A 62 -14.10 -4.46 -5.68
CA PRO A 62 -14.68 -5.56 -6.45
C PRO A 62 -16.07 -5.92 -5.91
N GLU A 63 -16.97 -6.41 -6.78
CA GLU A 63 -18.36 -6.73 -6.41
C GLU A 63 -18.49 -7.75 -5.28
N THR A 64 -17.51 -8.65 -5.14
CA THR A 64 -17.49 -9.68 -4.09
C THR A 64 -17.20 -9.12 -2.70
N TYR A 65 -16.84 -7.84 -2.60
CA TYR A 65 -16.50 -7.17 -1.35
C TYR A 65 -17.60 -6.18 -0.96
N THR A 66 -18.03 -6.25 0.30
CA THR A 66 -18.95 -5.25 0.90
C THR A 66 -18.20 -3.98 1.32
N SER A 67 -16.94 -4.13 1.76
CA SER A 67 -15.97 -3.06 2.03
C SER A 67 -14.64 -3.39 1.39
N TYR A 68 -13.88 -2.36 0.99
CA TYR A 68 -12.57 -2.54 0.37
C TYR A 68 -11.64 -1.44 0.84
N ASP A 69 -10.49 -1.87 1.32
CA ASP A 69 -9.45 -1.04 1.89
C ASP A 69 -8.08 -1.57 1.46
N TRP A 70 -7.04 -0.87 1.89
CA TRP A 70 -5.66 -1.24 1.63
C TRP A 70 -5.32 -2.68 2.07
N PHE A 71 -5.84 -3.13 3.22
CA PHE A 71 -5.57 -4.48 3.72
C PHE A 71 -6.22 -5.53 2.82
N SER A 72 -7.44 -5.31 2.38
CA SER A 72 -8.20 -6.18 1.49
C SER A 72 -7.50 -6.30 0.12
N GLU A 73 -7.02 -5.19 -0.41
CA GLU A 73 -6.24 -5.14 -1.66
C GLU A 73 -4.95 -5.95 -1.53
N ARG A 74 -4.19 -5.70 -0.45
CA ARG A 74 -2.91 -6.38 -0.22
C ARG A 74 -3.09 -7.87 0.03
N GLN A 75 -4.09 -8.24 0.81
CA GLN A 75 -4.43 -9.64 1.08
C GLN A 75 -4.80 -10.37 -0.22
N SER A 76 -5.55 -9.71 -1.11
CA SER A 76 -5.87 -10.28 -2.42
C SER A 76 -4.61 -10.55 -3.26
N ARG A 77 -3.63 -9.64 -3.24
CA ARG A 77 -2.33 -9.87 -3.91
C ARG A 77 -1.55 -11.03 -3.29
N ILE A 78 -1.52 -11.13 -1.96
CA ILE A 78 -0.84 -12.24 -1.26
C ILE A 78 -1.51 -13.57 -1.61
N LEU A 79 -2.84 -13.65 -1.54
CA LEU A 79 -3.57 -14.88 -1.85
C LEU A 79 -3.40 -15.32 -3.31
N ARG A 80 -3.27 -14.39 -4.27
CA ARG A 80 -2.91 -14.73 -5.66
C ARG A 80 -1.54 -15.40 -5.72
N ASN A 81 -0.54 -14.90 -5.00
CA ASN A 81 0.78 -15.51 -4.96
C ASN A 81 0.72 -16.90 -4.32
N VAL A 82 0.05 -17.03 -3.17
CA VAL A 82 -0.14 -18.32 -2.48
C VAL A 82 -0.82 -19.33 -3.41
N ARG A 83 -1.88 -18.93 -4.10
CA ARG A 83 -2.55 -19.75 -5.12
C ARG A 83 -1.58 -20.22 -6.20
N THR A 84 -0.77 -19.31 -6.75
CA THR A 84 0.25 -19.67 -7.75
C THR A 84 1.23 -20.72 -7.22
N TYR A 85 1.65 -20.65 -5.95
CA TYR A 85 2.51 -21.67 -5.34
C TYR A 85 1.79 -23.00 -5.10
N LEU A 86 0.52 -22.96 -4.72
CA LEU A 86 -0.27 -24.15 -4.44
C LEU A 86 -0.66 -24.91 -5.73
N GLN A 87 -0.69 -24.23 -6.87
CA GLN A 87 -0.99 -24.81 -8.18
C GLN A 87 0.21 -25.45 -8.89
N LYS A 88 1.44 -25.21 -8.43
CA LYS A 88 2.64 -25.82 -9.01
C LYS A 88 2.65 -27.34 -8.85
N ASN A 89 3.32 -28.04 -9.75
CA ASN A 89 3.61 -29.47 -9.61
C ASN A 89 4.58 -29.71 -8.44
N ASP A 90 4.51 -30.90 -7.88
CA ASP A 90 5.37 -31.30 -6.76
C ASP A 90 6.78 -31.67 -7.25
N SER A 91 7.77 -31.39 -6.42
CA SER A 91 9.15 -31.84 -6.60
C SER A 91 9.59 -32.73 -5.44
N ASP A 92 10.34 -33.79 -5.74
CA ASP A 92 10.93 -34.68 -4.72
C ASP A 92 11.93 -33.95 -3.81
N SER A 93 12.47 -32.82 -4.27
CA SER A 93 13.37 -31.96 -3.49
C SER A 93 12.64 -31.11 -2.44
N GLU A 94 11.31 -31.05 -2.46
CA GLU A 94 10.53 -30.21 -1.56
C GLU A 94 10.12 -30.96 -0.28
N PRO A 95 10.01 -30.27 0.87
CA PRO A 95 9.53 -30.86 2.11
C PRO A 95 8.11 -31.45 1.95
N GLU A 96 7.85 -32.58 2.60
CA GLU A 96 6.53 -33.24 2.62
C GLU A 96 5.36 -32.28 2.96
N PRO A 97 5.46 -31.36 3.96
CA PRO A 97 4.36 -30.44 4.25
C PRO A 97 3.97 -29.53 3.09
N VAL A 98 4.91 -29.19 2.19
CA VAL A 98 4.64 -28.37 1.00
C VAL A 98 3.80 -29.16 0.00
N ARG A 99 4.16 -30.43 -0.26
CA ARG A 99 3.38 -31.33 -1.12
C ARG A 99 1.98 -31.59 -0.56
N GLN A 100 1.88 -31.82 0.75
CA GLN A 100 0.59 -32.02 1.42
C GLN A 100 -0.32 -30.79 1.31
N SER A 101 0.24 -29.58 1.48
CA SER A 101 -0.51 -28.34 1.32
C SER A 101 -1.08 -28.18 -0.10
N ARG A 102 -0.31 -28.58 -1.12
CA ARG A 102 -0.77 -28.59 -2.52
C ARG A 102 -1.81 -29.66 -2.78
N ALA A 103 -1.62 -30.87 -2.25
CA ALA A 103 -2.59 -31.96 -2.36
C ALA A 103 -3.94 -31.55 -1.74
N MET A 104 -3.92 -30.93 -0.55
CA MET A 104 -5.12 -30.38 0.09
C MET A 104 -5.79 -29.30 -0.77
N TYR A 105 -5.02 -28.37 -1.34
CA TYR A 105 -5.56 -27.33 -2.21
C TYR A 105 -6.22 -27.92 -3.47
N ARG A 106 -5.56 -28.86 -4.15
CA ARG A 106 -6.09 -29.53 -5.36
C ARG A 106 -7.34 -30.36 -5.09
N ALA A 107 -7.51 -30.90 -3.88
CA ALA A 107 -8.70 -31.66 -3.51
C ALA A 107 -9.94 -30.79 -3.26
N CYS A 108 -9.75 -29.50 -2.96
CA CYS A 108 -10.83 -28.54 -2.66
C CYS A 108 -11.33 -27.79 -3.91
N MET A 109 -10.42 -27.50 -4.84
CA MET A 109 -10.69 -26.73 -6.07
C MET A 109 -11.32 -27.56 -7.17
#